data_AF-A0A960XJV4-F1
#
_entry.id   AF-A0A960XJV4-F1
#
_cell.length_a   1.000
_cell.length_b   1.000
_cell.length_c   1.000
_cell.angle_alpha   90.00
_cell.angle_beta   90.00
_cell.angle_gamma   90.00
#
_symmetry.space_group_name_H-M   'P 1'
#
loop_
_entity.id
_entity.type
_entity.pdbx_description
1 polymer ?
#
loop_
_entity_poly.entity_id
_entity_poly.type
_entity_poly.pdbx_seq_one_letter_code
_entity_poly.pdbx_strand_id
1 'polypeptide(L)'
;KDYEKKLDKLEDWQKELLKFAELAYVISVKNVGGMMMPLVIDIEFDNGSNRRLEIPVEIWRYGDETVKIPFLSKRKVVRVELDRDNAFADADLDNNVFPREIEEDRFKLKERKIPDNPMKKILFPGDENGKAEEEESN
;
A
#
# COMPACT_ATOMS: atom_id res chain seq x y z
N LYS A 1 -23.91 -7.33 -23.29
CA LYS A 1 -25.12 -6.88 -24.03
C LYS A 1 -25.58 -5.47 -23.63
N ASP A 2 -25.52 -5.04 -22.37
CA ASP A 2 -25.91 -3.66 -21.99
C ASP A 2 -24.88 -2.58 -22.38
N TYR A 3 -23.61 -2.95 -22.52
CA TYR A 3 -22.55 -2.03 -22.94
C TYR A 3 -22.72 -1.58 -24.41
N GLU A 4 -23.04 -2.51 -25.31
CA GLU A 4 -23.26 -2.23 -26.73
C GLU A 4 -24.46 -1.29 -26.94
N LYS A 5 -25.55 -1.50 -26.19
CA LYS A 5 -26.73 -0.63 -26.20
C LYS A 5 -26.44 0.79 -25.69
N LYS A 6 -25.45 0.95 -24.81
CA LYS A 6 -25.00 2.27 -24.34
C LYS A 6 -24.15 2.96 -25.41
N LEU A 7 -23.26 2.22 -26.08
CA LEU A 7 -22.40 2.74 -27.15
C LEU A 7 -23.20 3.29 -28.34
N ASP A 8 -24.32 2.63 -28.67
CA ASP A 8 -25.15 2.98 -29.83
C ASP A 8 -25.96 4.29 -29.61
N LYS A 9 -26.13 4.70 -28.35
CA LYS A 9 -26.80 5.96 -27.97
C LYS A 9 -25.87 7.17 -27.94
N LEU A 10 -24.58 6.98 -28.18
CA LEU A 10 -23.58 8.05 -28.11
C LEU A 10 -23.43 8.74 -29.48
N GLU A 11 -23.34 10.06 -29.43
CA GLU A 11 -23.02 10.92 -30.58
C GLU A 11 -21.56 10.69 -31.04
N ASP A 12 -21.24 11.04 -32.29
CA ASP A 12 -19.92 10.74 -32.87
C ASP A 12 -18.76 11.44 -32.12
N TRP A 13 -19.00 12.63 -31.58
CA TRP A 13 -18.03 13.34 -30.73
C TRP A 13 -17.81 12.64 -29.37
N GLN A 14 -18.80 11.92 -28.84
CA GLN A 14 -18.69 11.14 -27.60
C GLN A 14 -17.93 9.84 -27.83
N LYS A 15 -18.07 9.25 -29.03
CA LYS A 15 -17.30 8.08 -29.47
C LYS A 15 -15.82 8.43 -29.66
N GLU A 16 -15.49 9.64 -30.10
CA GLU A 16 -14.11 10.11 -30.19
C GLU A 16 -13.45 10.25 -28.80
N LEU A 17 -14.16 10.78 -27.81
CA LEU A 17 -13.72 10.82 -26.41
C LEU A 17 -13.43 9.41 -25.85
N LEU A 18 -14.25 8.42 -26.20
CA LEU A 18 -14.00 7.02 -25.83
C LEU A 18 -12.78 6.42 -26.52
N LYS A 19 -12.47 6.82 -27.76
CA LYS A 19 -11.26 6.38 -28.48
C LYS A 19 -9.97 6.91 -27.84
N PHE A 20 -10.02 8.04 -27.15
CA PHE A 20 -8.89 8.49 -26.33
C PHE A 20 -8.62 7.60 -25.11
N ALA A 21 -9.55 6.69 -24.78
CA ALA A 21 -9.42 5.56 -23.85
C ALA A 21 -8.47 5.85 -22.68
N GLU A 22 -8.65 7.00 -22.05
CA GLU A 22 -7.95 7.35 -20.83
C GLU A 22 -8.63 6.60 -19.70
N LEU A 23 -7.85 5.84 -18.93
CA LEU A 23 -8.29 5.19 -17.71
C LEU A 23 -8.65 6.28 -16.70
N ALA A 24 -9.91 6.25 -16.26
CA ALA A 24 -10.41 7.16 -15.25
C ALA A 24 -10.19 6.56 -13.85
N TYR A 25 -9.49 7.31 -13.01
CA TYR A 25 -9.23 7.01 -11.62
C TYR A 25 -9.88 8.06 -10.72
N VAL A 26 -10.33 7.66 -9.54
CA VAL A 26 -10.82 8.59 -8.52
C VAL A 26 -10.09 8.26 -7.23
N ILE A 27 -9.23 9.17 -6.80
CA ILE A 27 -8.53 9.06 -5.53
C ILE A 27 -9.44 9.69 -4.48
N SER A 28 -9.81 8.91 -3.46
CA SER A 28 -10.64 9.39 -2.36
C SER A 28 -9.77 9.50 -1.11
N VAL A 29 -9.58 10.73 -0.64
CA VAL A 29 -8.79 11.02 0.56
C VAL A 29 -9.75 11.44 1.66
N LYS A 30 -9.63 10.80 2.82
CA LYS A 30 -10.43 11.11 4.01
C LYS A 30 -9.57 11.89 4.99
N ASN A 31 -10.09 13.00 5.51
CA ASN A 31 -9.47 13.69 6.61
C ASN A 31 -9.79 12.95 7.91
N VAL A 32 -8.77 12.39 8.56
CA VAL A 32 -8.90 11.73 9.87
C VAL A 32 -8.16 12.59 10.89
N GLY A 33 -8.87 13.50 11.55
CA GLY A 33 -8.28 14.39 12.55
C GLY A 33 -8.77 15.83 12.49
N GLY A 34 -9.50 16.22 11.44
CA GLY A 34 -10.17 17.52 11.36
C GLY A 34 -9.23 18.69 11.08
N MET A 35 -7.96 18.43 10.77
CA MET A 35 -7.00 19.44 10.34
C MET A 35 -6.89 19.44 8.83
N MET A 36 -7.19 20.57 8.18
CA MET A 36 -7.04 20.70 6.73
C MET A 36 -5.55 20.80 6.37
N MET A 37 -5.04 19.84 5.60
CA MET A 37 -3.65 19.81 5.13
C MET A 37 -3.58 19.86 3.60
N PRO A 38 -2.56 20.49 3.01
CA PRO A 38 -2.22 20.26 1.61
C PRO A 38 -1.95 18.77 1.36
N LEU A 39 -2.34 18.26 0.20
CA LEU A 39 -2.11 16.86 -0.16
C LEU A 39 -1.06 16.78 -1.26
N VAL A 40 0.02 16.06 -1.00
CA VAL A 40 1.04 15.71 -2.00
C VAL A 40 0.85 14.24 -2.34
N ILE A 41 0.47 13.96 -3.59
CA ILE A 41 0.18 12.60 -4.04
C ILE A 41 1.20 12.20 -5.11
N ASP A 42 1.91 11.11 -4.86
CA ASP A 42 2.80 10.47 -5.82
C ASP A 42 2.11 9.26 -6.43
N ILE A 43 2.01 9.24 -7.76
CA ILE A 43 1.38 8.17 -8.53
C ILE A 43 2.46 7.46 -9.34
N GLU A 44 2.58 6.15 -9.14
CA GLU A 44 3.47 5.27 -9.90
C GLU A 44 2.68 4.51 -10.97
N PHE A 45 3.17 4.57 -12.21
CA PHE A 45 2.58 3.88 -13.35
C PHE A 45 3.28 2.56 -13.66
N ASP A 46 2.60 1.69 -14.42
CA ASP A 46 3.10 0.38 -14.88
C ASP A 46 4.47 0.40 -15.57
N ASN A 47 4.84 1.51 -16.20
CA ASN A 47 6.11 1.68 -16.89
C ASN A 47 7.23 2.24 -15.99
N GLY A 48 6.99 2.40 -14.69
CA GLY A 48 7.95 2.97 -13.72
C GLY A 48 8.11 4.49 -13.78
N SER A 49 7.26 5.22 -14.50
CA SER A 49 7.24 6.68 -14.39
C SER A 49 6.38 7.11 -13.20
N ASN A 50 6.80 8.19 -12.54
CA ASN A 50 6.07 8.77 -11.43
C ASN A 50 5.46 10.12 -11.83
N ARG A 51 4.29 10.42 -11.28
CA ARG A 51 3.64 11.72 -11.38
C ARG A 51 3.30 12.23 -10.00
N ARG A 52 3.84 13.39 -9.66
CA ARG A 52 3.53 14.13 -8.44
C ARG A 52 2.40 15.11 -8.68
N LEU A 53 1.39 15.09 -7.82
CA LEU A 53 0.27 16.03 -7.80
C LEU A 53 0.28 16.76 -6.46
N GLU A 54 0.45 18.08 -6.53
CA GLU A 54 0.35 18.96 -5.38
C GLU A 54 -1.04 19.59 -5.37
N ILE A 55 -1.79 19.29 -4.32
CA ILE A 55 -3.17 19.73 -4.17
C ILE A 55 -3.21 20.68 -2.97
N PRO A 56 -3.56 21.95 -3.21
CA PRO A 56 -3.53 22.94 -2.17
C PRO A 56 -4.72 22.76 -1.22
N VAL A 57 -4.70 23.41 -0.07
CA VAL A 57 -5.64 23.17 1.04
C VAL A 57 -7.08 23.56 0.73
N GLU A 58 -7.35 24.32 -0.34
CA GLU A 58 -8.69 24.79 -0.71
C GLU A 58 -9.66 23.67 -1.04
N ILE A 59 -9.18 22.46 -1.35
CA ILE A 59 -10.04 21.30 -1.62
C ILE A 59 -10.97 20.93 -0.46
N TRP A 60 -10.58 21.28 0.77
CA TRP A 60 -11.33 20.95 1.97
C TRP A 60 -12.52 21.88 2.20
N ARG A 61 -12.54 23.05 1.55
CA ARG A 61 -13.55 24.10 1.77
C ARG A 61 -15.00 23.65 1.49
N TYR A 62 -15.18 22.66 0.62
CA TYR A 62 -16.51 22.20 0.16
C TYR A 62 -16.88 20.80 0.65
N GLY A 63 -16.03 20.16 1.46
CA GLY A 63 -16.23 18.78 1.88
C GLY A 63 -15.26 18.40 2.99
N ASP A 64 -15.63 18.71 4.23
CA ASP A 64 -14.72 18.69 5.38
C ASP A 64 -14.16 17.29 5.73
N GLU A 65 -14.83 16.20 5.34
CA GLU A 65 -14.40 14.84 5.70
C GLU A 65 -13.78 14.04 4.57
N THR A 66 -14.20 14.20 3.32
CA THR A 66 -13.72 13.35 2.21
C THR A 66 -13.69 14.13 0.91
N VAL A 67 -12.50 14.16 0.30
CA VAL A 67 -12.26 14.79 -0.99
C VAL A 67 -12.05 13.71 -2.04
N LYS A 68 -12.70 13.90 -3.19
CA LYS A 68 -12.56 13.04 -4.37
C LYS A 68 -11.79 13.78 -5.44
N ILE A 69 -10.65 13.24 -5.83
CA ILE A 69 -9.77 13.80 -6.84
C ILE A 69 -9.87 12.90 -8.08
N PRO A 70 -10.66 13.31 -9.09
CA PRO A 70 -10.71 12.58 -10.35
C PRO A 70 -9.43 12.81 -11.15
N PHE A 71 -8.93 11.74 -11.76
CA PHE A 71 -7.71 11.76 -12.54
C PHE A 71 -7.85 10.89 -13.78
N LEU A 72 -7.43 11.42 -14.93
CA LEU A 72 -7.39 10.69 -16.20
C LEU A 72 -5.95 10.34 -16.54
N SER A 73 -5.72 9.08 -16.89
CA SER A 73 -4.40 8.59 -17.28
C SER A 73 -4.51 7.67 -18.49
N LYS A 74 -3.57 7.79 -19.42
CA LYS A 74 -3.42 6.79 -20.50
C LYS A 74 -2.85 5.46 -20.03
N ARG A 75 -2.30 5.44 -18.81
CA ARG A 75 -1.54 4.32 -18.25
C ARG A 75 -2.13 3.83 -16.94
N LYS A 76 -1.90 2.54 -16.67
CA LYS A 76 -2.40 1.91 -15.46
C LYS A 76 -1.61 2.38 -14.25
N VAL A 77 -2.33 2.81 -13.21
CA VAL A 77 -1.76 3.14 -11.90
C VAL A 77 -1.45 1.85 -11.14
N VAL A 78 -0.24 1.75 -10.59
CA VAL A 78 0.24 0.59 -9.80
C VAL A 78 0.20 0.91 -8.32
N ARG A 79 0.76 2.07 -7.94
CA ARG A 79 0.89 2.50 -6.55
C ARG A 79 0.54 3.98 -6.45
N VAL A 80 -0.14 4.34 -5.36
CA VAL A 80 -0.44 5.72 -4.98
C VAL A 80 0.06 5.90 -3.56
N GLU A 81 0.86 6.93 -3.34
CA GLU A 81 1.45 7.25 -2.04
C GLU A 81 1.15 8.70 -1.69
N LEU A 82 0.66 8.92 -0.48
CA LEU A 82 0.41 10.22 0.09
C LEU A 82 1.63 10.65 0.91
N ASP A 83 2.14 11.85 0.63
CA ASP A 83 3.26 12.47 1.34
C ASP A 83 4.53 11.60 1.45
N ARG A 84 5.10 11.23 0.31
CA ARG A 84 6.34 10.44 0.24
C ARG A 84 7.53 11.08 0.99
N ASP A 85 7.55 12.40 1.06
CA ASP A 85 8.62 13.16 1.73
C ASP A 85 8.42 13.26 3.25
N ASN A 86 7.31 12.75 3.79
CA ASN A 86 6.89 12.88 5.19
C ASN A 86 6.97 14.34 5.68
N ALA A 87 6.51 15.28 4.85
CA ALA A 87 6.49 16.70 5.17
C ALA A 87 5.42 17.03 6.23
N PHE A 88 4.38 16.20 6.34
CA PHE A 88 3.27 16.37 7.26
C PHE A 88 3.35 15.33 8.40
N ALA A 89 3.11 15.77 9.63
CA ALA A 89 3.11 14.90 10.79
C ALA A 89 1.79 14.13 10.89
N ASP A 90 1.67 13.04 10.14
CA ASP A 90 0.53 12.11 10.24
C ASP A 90 0.69 11.16 11.45
N ALA A 91 -0.45 10.71 11.99
CA ALA A 91 -0.50 9.73 13.07
C ALA A 91 -0.25 8.30 12.57
N ASP A 92 -0.58 8.01 11.31
CA ASP A 92 -0.53 6.65 10.76
C ASP A 92 -0.01 6.64 9.31
N LEU A 93 1.27 6.31 9.16
CA LEU A 93 1.92 6.19 7.85
C LEU A 93 1.46 4.94 7.07
N ASP A 94 0.93 3.92 7.75
CA ASP A 94 0.53 2.65 7.13
C ASP A 94 -0.66 2.86 6.17
N ASN A 95 -1.43 3.94 6.35
CA ASN A 95 -2.60 4.26 5.55
C ASN A 95 -2.31 5.20 4.35
N ASN A 96 -1.07 5.66 4.20
CA ASN A 96 -0.66 6.59 3.14
C ASN A 96 -0.37 5.90 1.81
N VAL A 97 -0.24 4.57 1.78
CA VAL A 97 0.06 3.79 0.58
C VAL A 97 -1.14 2.98 0.12
N PHE A 98 -1.42 3.02 -1.18
CA PHE A 98 -2.37 2.16 -1.85
C PHE A 98 -1.72 1.46 -3.05
N PRO A 99 -1.83 0.12 -3.19
CA PRO A 99 -2.40 -0.83 -2.22
C PRO A 99 -1.64 -0.84 -0.89
N ARG A 100 -2.32 -1.17 0.21
CA ARG A 100 -1.69 -1.21 1.53
C ARG A 100 -0.67 -2.35 1.59
N GLU A 101 0.56 -2.02 1.95
CA GLU A 101 1.62 -2.99 2.22
C GLU A 101 1.63 -3.28 3.73
N ILE A 102 1.75 -4.55 4.11
CA ILE A 102 1.85 -4.94 5.52
C ILE A 102 3.34 -4.93 5.86
N GLU A 103 3.78 -3.99 6.69
CA GLU A 103 5.15 -4.01 7.20
C GLU A 103 5.34 -5.20 8.16
N GLU A 104 6.17 -6.17 7.76
CA GLU A 104 6.44 -7.38 8.55
C GLU A 104 7.34 -7.13 9.79
N ASP A 105 7.78 -5.90 10.02
CA ASP A 105 8.96 -5.63 10.86
C ASP A 105 8.68 -5.16 12.29
N ARG A 106 7.43 -4.85 12.67
CA ARG A 106 7.16 -4.31 14.02
C ARG A 106 7.43 -5.31 15.15
N PHE A 107 7.42 -6.62 14.88
CA PHE A 107 7.66 -7.65 15.89
C PHE A 107 8.47 -8.84 15.35
N LYS A 108 9.72 -8.60 14.93
CA LYS A 108 10.67 -9.71 14.79
C LYS A 108 10.98 -10.26 16.18
N LEU A 109 10.44 -11.44 16.49
CA LEU A 109 10.80 -12.20 17.67
C LEU A 109 12.30 -12.52 17.56
N LYS A 110 13.15 -11.71 18.20
CA LYS A 110 14.56 -12.06 18.35
C LYS A 110 14.59 -13.33 19.18
N GLU A 111 15.05 -14.42 18.58
CA GLU A 111 15.35 -15.64 19.34
C GLU A 111 16.30 -15.25 20.48
N ARG A 112 15.80 -15.38 21.71
CA ARG A 112 16.61 -15.18 22.90
C ARG A 112 17.64 -16.30 22.90
N LYS A 113 18.90 -15.98 22.57
CA LYS A 113 20.02 -16.90 22.82
C LYS A 113 20.07 -17.15 24.33
N ILE A 114 19.57 -18.30 24.76
CA ILE A 114 19.68 -18.75 26.13
C ILE A 114 21.16 -19.09 26.32
N PRO A 115 21.92 -18.38 27.18
CA PRO A 115 23.30 -18.78 27.43
C PRO A 115 23.29 -20.20 27.99
N ASP A 116 24.21 -21.05 27.51
CA ASP A 116 24.29 -22.43 27.94
C ASP A 116 24.45 -22.50 29.46
N ASN A 117 23.49 -23.13 30.12
CA ASN A 117 23.51 -23.27 31.57
C ASN A 117 24.59 -24.29 31.96
N PRO A 118 25.63 -23.91 32.73
CA PRO A 118 26.71 -24.82 33.10
C PRO A 118 26.22 -26.04 33.89
N MET A 119 25.09 -25.91 34.60
CA MET A 119 24.48 -27.01 35.34
C MET A 119 23.86 -28.09 34.42
N LYS A 120 23.39 -27.71 33.22
CA LYS A 120 22.84 -28.65 32.21
C LYS A 120 23.95 -29.56 31.66
N LYS A 121 25.15 -29.00 31.45
CA LYS A 121 26.32 -29.75 30.97
C LYS A 121 26.81 -30.79 31.98
N ILE A 122 26.61 -30.52 33.28
CA ILE A 122 27.00 -31.42 34.37
C ILE A 122 25.95 -32.53 34.58
N LEU A 123 24.67 -32.20 34.47
CA LEU A 123 23.57 -33.15 34.67
C LEU A 123 23.33 -34.08 33.47
N PHE A 124 23.66 -33.64 32.25
CA PHE A 124 23.47 -34.40 31.00
C PHE A 124 24.76 -34.38 30.15
N PRO A 125 25.81 -35.11 30.56
CA PRO A 125 27.15 -35.03 29.95
C PRO A 125 27.31 -35.75 28.59
N GLY A 126 26.23 -36.14 27.90
CA GLY A 126 26.30 -36.93 26.66
C GLY A 126 25.48 -36.40 25.47
N ASP A 127 24.61 -35.41 25.66
CA ASP A 127 23.64 -34.96 24.65
C ASP A 127 24.15 -33.79 23.81
N GLU A 128 25.44 -33.82 23.44
CA GLU A 128 26.06 -32.78 22.60
C GLU A 128 26.10 -33.12 21.10
N ASN A 129 25.62 -34.32 20.71
CA ASN A 129 25.44 -34.70 19.31
C ASN A 129 24.03 -35.26 19.07
N GLY A 130 23.13 -34.44 18.53
CA GLY A 130 21.83 -34.88 18.05
C GLY A 130 21.92 -35.76 16.79
N LYS A 131 22.32 -37.03 16.97
CA LYS A 131 21.95 -38.10 16.05
C LYS A 131 21.19 -39.15 16.86
N ALA A 132 19.88 -39.16 16.68
CA ALA A 132 19.08 -40.31 17.05
C ALA A 132 19.59 -41.50 16.22
N GLU A 133 20.19 -42.48 16.89
CA GLU A 133 20.36 -43.82 16.35
C GLU A 133 18.95 -44.40 16.17
N GLU A 134 18.46 -44.40 14.94
CA GLU A 134 17.45 -45.37 14.50
C GLU A 134 18.15 -46.74 14.48
N GLU A 135 18.17 -47.42 15.62
CA GLU A 135 18.39 -48.87 15.63
C GLU A 135 17.05 -49.60 15.68
N GLU A 136 16.86 -50.36 14.62
CA GLU A 136 15.86 -51.40 14.40
C GLU A 136 15.71 -52.30 15.63
N SER A 137 14.46 -52.54 16.04
CA SER A 137 14.09 -53.78 16.70
C SER A 137 12.80 -54.32 16.12
N ASN A 138 12.96 -55.45 15.43
CA ASN A 138 11.99 -56.43 14.95
C ASN A 138 10.85 -56.72 15.94
#